data_AF-A0A5C7X0R7-F1
#
_entry.id   AF-A0A5C7X0R7-F1
#
_cell.length_a   1.000
_cell.length_b   1.000
_cell.length_c   1.000
_cell.angle_alpha   90.00
_cell.angle_beta   90.00
_cell.angle_gamma   90.00
#
_symmetry.space_group_name_H-M   'P 1'
#
loop_
_entity.id
_entity.type
_entity.pdbx_description
1 polymer ?
#
loop_
_entity_poly.entity_id
_entity_poly.type
_entity_poly.pdbx_seq_one_letter_code
_entity_poly.pdbx_strand_id
1 'polypeptide(L)' 'VPVNQLIMVKLAMNTALYQQGVATSRMVSTVFDGIARHTPEGHAFVAEAREHGFREAVRQRDEPFGDHGRTTSGV' A
#
# COMPACT_ATOMS: atom_id res chain seq x y z
N VAL A 1 14.16 -28.05 -11.69
CA VAL A 1 14.40 -28.29 -10.24
C VAL A 1 13.20 -29.05 -9.68
N PRO A 2 13.40 -30.15 -8.93
CA PRO A 2 12.31 -30.90 -8.30
C PRO A 2 11.50 -30.05 -7.30
N VAL A 3 10.19 -30.29 -7.17
CA VAL A 3 9.29 -29.49 -6.32
C VAL A 3 9.68 -29.52 -4.84
N ASN A 4 10.10 -30.67 -4.33
CA ASN A 4 10.59 -30.80 -2.95
C ASN A 4 11.81 -29.90 -2.69
N GLN A 5 12.71 -29.75 -3.66
CA GLN A 5 13.86 -28.83 -3.55
C GLN A 5 13.41 -27.37 -3.50
N LEU A 6 12.43 -26.98 -4.32
CA LEU A 6 11.85 -25.63 -4.27
C LEU A 6 11.17 -25.34 -2.92
N ILE A 7 10.46 -26.32 -2.35
CA ILE A 7 9.83 -26.19 -1.03
C ILE A 7 10.89 -25.99 0.05
N MET A 8 11.95 -26.80 0.06
CA MET A 8 13.04 -26.67 1.04
C MET A 8 13.70 -25.29 0.98
N VAL A 9 14.02 -24.79 -0.22
CA VAL A 9 14.63 -23.46 -0.40
C VAL A 9 13.68 -22.36 0.08
N LYS A 10 12.39 -22.41 -0.26
CA LYS A 10 11.41 -21.42 0.22
C LYS A 10 11.29 -21.43 1.74
N LEU A 11 11.22 -22.61 2.36
CA LEU A 11 11.14 -22.73 3.82
C LEU A 11 12.39 -22.15 4.48
N ALA A 12 13.58 -22.46 3.97
CA ALA A 12 14.85 -21.94 4.49
C ALA A 12 14.96 -20.41 4.36
N MET A 13 14.59 -19.82 3.23
CA MET A 13 14.63 -18.36 3.04
C MET A 13 13.58 -17.64 3.88
N ASN A 14 12.39 -18.24 4.03
CA ASN A 14 11.30 -17.63 4.77
C ASN A 14 11.58 -17.52 6.27
N THR A 15 12.46 -18.34 6.86
CA THR A 15 12.81 -18.20 8.29
C THR A 15 13.46 -16.84 8.56
N ALA A 16 14.45 -16.44 7.76
CA ALA A 16 15.11 -15.15 7.87
C ALA A 16 14.12 -13.99 7.61
N LEU A 17 13.22 -14.14 6.62
CA LEU A 17 12.18 -13.15 6.35
C LEU A 17 11.22 -12.98 7.55
N TYR A 18 10.68 -14.07 8.10
CA TYR A 18 9.71 -13.98 9.20
C TYR A 18 10.35 -13.51 10.51
N GLN A 19 11.64 -13.81 10.74
CA GLN A 19 12.40 -13.28 11.89
C GLN A 19 12.55 -11.76 11.87
N GLN A 20 12.37 -11.10 10.72
CA GLN A 20 12.34 -9.63 10.63
C GLN A 20 11.05 -9.01 11.20
N GLY A 21 10.09 -9.82 11.70
CA GLY A 21 8.87 -9.30 12.33
C GLY A 21 7.77 -8.94 11.35
N VAL A 22 7.77 -9.52 10.14
CA VAL A 22 6.77 -9.25 9.08
C VAL A 22 5.31 -9.39 9.56
N ALA A 23 5.04 -10.30 10.51
CA ALA A 23 3.71 -10.46 11.09
C ALA A 23 3.25 -9.21 11.86
N THR A 24 4.12 -8.65 12.72
CA THR A 24 3.85 -7.45 13.50
C THR A 24 3.70 -6.24 12.58
N SER A 25 4.61 -6.07 11.62
CA SER A 25 4.52 -5.01 10.61
C SER A 25 3.20 -5.08 9.85
N ARG A 26 2.79 -6.27 9.38
CA ARG A 26 1.51 -6.44 8.69
C ARG A 26 0.32 -6.06 9.57
N MET A 27 0.32 -6.50 10.83
CA MET A 27 -0.76 -6.23 11.77
C MET A 27 -0.93 -4.73 11.99
N VAL A 28 0.16 -4.03 12.31
CA VAL A 28 0.08 -2.58 12.56
C VAL A 28 -0.24 -1.79 11.29
N SER A 29 0.32 -2.17 10.13
CA SER A 29 -0.02 -1.52 8.85
C SER A 29 -1.50 -1.68 8.50
N THR A 30 -2.13 -2.81 8.83
CA THR A 30 -3.57 -3.03 8.62
C THR A 30 -4.41 -2.09 9.49
N VAL A 31 -4.00 -1.89 10.75
CA VAL A 31 -4.63 -0.91 11.65
C VAL A 31 -4.46 0.51 11.11
N PHE A 32 -3.26 0.87 10.66
CA PHE A 32 -2.96 2.19 10.10
C PHE A 32 -3.74 2.47 8.82
N ASP A 33 -3.94 1.48 7.94
CA ASP A 33 -4.83 1.62 6.78
C ASP A 33 -6.29 1.88 7.20
N GLY A 34 -6.74 1.19 8.26
CA GLY A 34 -8.04 1.47 8.87
C GLY A 34 -8.16 2.91 9.37
N ILE A 35 -7.14 3.41 10.08
CA ILE A 35 -7.09 4.79 10.57
C ILE A 35 -7.10 5.78 9.39
N ALA A 36 -6.25 5.59 8.38
CA ALA A 36 -6.15 6.47 7.21
C ALA A 36 -7.49 6.65 6.48
N ARG A 37 -8.36 5.63 6.52
CA ARG A 37 -9.71 5.69 5.93
C ARG A 37 -10.75 6.39 6.81
N HIS A 38 -10.43 6.74 8.06
CA HIS A 38 -11.34 7.36 9.03
C HIS A 38 -10.77 8.63 9.70
N THR A 39 -9.65 9.17 9.23
CA THR A 39 -9.20 10.50 9.65
C THR A 39 -10.02 11.60 8.92
N PRO A 40 -9.99 12.86 9.39
CA PRO A 40 -10.61 13.97 8.68
C PRO A 40 -10.15 14.08 7.21
N GLU A 41 -8.88 13.83 6.93
CA GLU A 41 -8.30 13.85 5.58
C GLU A 41 -8.88 12.72 4.71
N GLY A 42 -9.00 11.51 5.27
CA GLY A 42 -9.62 10.38 4.58
C GLY A 42 -11.08 10.66 4.23
N HIS A 43 -11.83 11.26 5.16
CA HIS A 43 -13.22 11.68 4.92
C HIS A 43 -13.32 12.81 3.88
N ALA A 44 -12.40 13.78 3.89
CA ALA A 44 -12.35 14.84 2.90
C ALA A 44 -12.08 14.29 1.50
N PHE A 45 -11.14 13.35 1.35
CA PHE A 45 -10.89 12.67 0.09
C PHE A 45 -12.12 11.89 -0.41
N VAL A 46 -12.85 11.21 0.48
CA VAL A 46 -14.10 10.52 0.13
C VAL A 46 -15.19 11.51 -0.28
N ALA A 47 -15.29 12.68 0.37
CA ALA A 47 -16.24 13.73 -0.01
C ALA A 47 -15.95 14.24 -1.43
N GLU A 48 -14.69 14.59 -1.72
CA GLU A 48 -14.23 15.01 -3.05
C GLU A 48 -14.54 13.94 -4.11
N ALA A 49 -14.22 12.68 -3.82
CA ALA A 49 -14.47 11.57 -4.74
C ALA A 49 -15.98 11.32 -4.99
N ARG A 50 -16.86 11.69 -4.05
CA ARG A 50 -18.32 11.59 -4.21
C ARG A 50 -18.89 12.76 -5.00
N GLU A 51 -18.37 13.97 -4.79
CA GLU A 51 -18.85 15.19 -5.42
C GLU A 51 -18.35 15.31 -6.87
N HIS A 52 -17.06 15.10 -7.09
CA HIS A 52 -16.40 15.33 -8.38
C HIS A 52 -15.97 14.04 -9.10
N GLY A 53 -16.17 12.89 -8.44
CA GLY A 53 -15.78 11.58 -8.93
C GLY A 53 -14.36 11.18 -8.55
N PHE A 54 -14.13 9.88 -8.41
CA PHE A 54 -12.85 9.34 -7.91
C PHE A 54 -11.63 9.75 -8.75
N ARG A 55 -11.76 9.86 -10.08
CA ARG A 55 -10.65 10.29 -10.95
C ARG A 55 -10.19 11.70 -10.66
N GLU A 56 -11.12 12.60 -10.37
CA GLU A 56 -10.81 13.99 -10.07
C GLU A 56 -10.15 14.13 -8.69
N ALA A 57 -10.65 13.41 -7.68
CA ALA A 57 -10.01 13.34 -6.37
C ALA A 57 -8.56 12.82 -6.45
N VAL A 58 -8.30 11.81 -7.29
CA VAL A 58 -6.94 11.31 -7.54
C VAL A 58 -6.08 12.34 -8.28
N ARG A 59 -6.66 13.07 -9.25
CA ARG A 59 -5.95 14.15 -9.96
C ARG A 59 -5.51 15.24 -8.99
N GLN A 60 -6.40 15.73 -8.14
CA GLN A 60 -6.08 16.75 -7.14
C GLN A 60 -5.07 16.28 -6.10
N ARG A 61 -5.07 14.99 -5.76
CA ARG A 61 -4.07 14.39 -4.86
C ARG A 61 -2.68 14.35 -5.47
N ASP A 62 -2.56 13.91 -6.73
CA ASP A 62 -1.26 13.59 -7.34
C ASP A 62 -0.66 14.74 -8.18
N GLU A 63 -1.50 15.59 -8.79
CA GLU A 63 -1.05 16.71 -9.65
C GLU A 63 -0.10 17.69 -8.94
N PRO A 64 -0.30 18.06 -7.66
CA PRO A 64 0.66 18.92 -6.94
C PRO A 64 2.04 18.31 -6.77
N PHE A 65 2.17 16.98 -6.84
CA PHE A 65 3.44 16.26 -6.76
C PHE A 65 4.06 16.00 -8.15
N GLY A 66 3.35 16.36 -9.22
CA GLY A 66 3.85 16.25 -10.60
C GLY A 66 3.86 14.84 -11.16
N ASP A 67 3.25 13.86 -10.49
CA ASP A 67 3.29 12.45 -10.86
C ASP A 67 1.91 11.84 -11.16
N HIS A 68 0.90 12.67 -11.42
CA HIS A 68 -0.43 12.20 -11.77
C HIS A 68 -0.42 11.21 -12.96
N GLY A 69 -1.11 10.09 -12.78
CA GLY A 69 -1.37 9.12 -13.83
C GLY A 69 -0.16 8.25 -14.16
N ARG A 70 0.43 8.45 -15.35
CA ARG A 70 1.58 7.66 -15.84
C ARG A 70 2.90 8.42 -15.75
N THR A 71 2.87 9.63 -15.21
CA THR A 71 4.08 10.44 -15.02
C THR A 71 4.94 9.83 -13.91
N THR A 72 6.26 9.92 -14.04
CA THR A 72 7.20 9.33 -13.07
C THR A 72 7.43 10.27 -11.89
N SER A 73 7.53 9.72 -10.68
CA SER A 73 7.81 10.50 -9.45
C SER A 73 9.29 10.87 -9.24
N GLY A 74 10.20 10.45 -10.13
CA GLY A 74 11.62 10.82 -10.08
C GLY A 74 12.46 10.13 -8.99
N VAL A 75 11.98 9.00 -8.46
CA VAL A 75 12.69 8.11 -7.51
C VAL A 75 13.53 7.05 -8.19
#